data_AF-A0A536ZDF3-F1
#
_entry.id   AF-A0A536ZDF3-F1
#
_cell.length_a   1.000
_cell.length_b   1.000
_cell.length_c   1.000
_cell.angle_alpha   90.00
_cell.angle_beta   90.00
_cell.angle_gamma   90.00
#
_symmetry.space_group_name_H-M   'P 1'
#
loop_
_entity.id
_entity.type
_entity.pdbx_description
1 polymer ?
#
loop_
_entity_poly.entity_id
_entity_poly.type
_entity_poly.pdbx_seq_one_letter_code
_entity_poly.pdbx_strand_id
1 'polypeptide(L)'
;MSLVPRTLFWRNVLVMMALIALAEAASSVIYLQYVQKPRVVQLAALTALYVDAVRASLSGRSSAERAAFRDEINASQRVRLLPETAAVPPFTVPLSPAVRLYVRELAQRLGA
;
A
#
# COMPACT_ATOMS: atom_id res chain seq x y z
N MET A 1 8.80 40.60 15.43
CA MET A 1 8.07 40.44 16.71
C MET A 1 8.68 39.26 17.45
N SER A 2 9.33 39.51 18.59
CA SER A 2 10.08 38.45 19.29
C SER A 2 9.10 37.48 19.94
N LEU A 3 9.04 36.24 19.44
CA LEU A 3 8.22 35.14 19.98
C LEU A 3 8.83 34.52 21.25
N VAL A 4 9.67 35.24 21.99
CA VAL A 4 10.31 34.73 23.20
C VAL A 4 9.56 35.29 24.42
N PRO A 5 8.90 34.43 25.22
CA PRO A 5 8.08 34.89 26.31
C PRO A 5 8.95 35.37 27.48
N ARG A 6 8.59 36.55 28.02
CA ARG A 6 9.34 37.29 29.04
C ARG A 6 9.34 36.65 30.45
N THR A 7 8.63 35.55 30.69
CA THR A 7 8.51 34.94 32.03
C THR A 7 9.12 33.53 32.07
N LEU A 8 9.77 33.18 33.19
CA LEU A 8 10.35 31.85 33.43
C LEU A 8 9.32 30.72 33.25
N PHE A 9 8.07 30.99 33.62
CA PHE A 9 6.96 30.05 33.47
C PHE A 9 6.74 29.63 32.01
N TRP A 10 6.62 30.60 31.10
CA TRP A 10 6.42 30.31 29.69
C TRP A 10 7.63 29.65 29.03
N ARG A 11 8.85 29.95 29.49
CA ARG A 11 10.06 29.26 29.01
C ARG A 11 10.02 27.77 29.35
N ASN A 12 9.58 27.43 30.56
CA ASN A 12 9.39 26.02 30.96
C ASN A 12 8.26 25.34 30.18
N VAL A 13 7.14 26.03 29.95
CA VAL A 13 6.04 25.49 29.12
C VAL A 13 6.50 25.23 27.69
N LEU A 14 7.29 26.13 27.08
CA LEU A 14 7.86 25.91 25.76
C LEU A 14 8.79 24.69 25.72
N VAL A 15 9.62 24.52 26.74
CA VAL A 15 10.48 23.32 26.85
C VAL A 15 9.63 22.05 26.97
N MET A 16 8.59 22.05 27.80
CA MET A 16 7.68 20.91 27.90
C MET A 16 6.99 20.61 26.57
N MET A 17 6.45 21.62 25.89
CA MET A 17 5.84 21.44 24.57
C MET A 17 6.83 20.91 23.54
N ALA A 18 8.06 21.41 23.53
CA ALA A 18 9.10 20.94 22.63
C ALA A 18 9.46 19.47 22.91
N LEU A 19 9.57 19.08 24.18
CA LEU A 19 9.83 17.70 24.58
C LEU A 19 8.69 16.76 24.21
N ILE A 20 7.43 17.19 24.42
CA ILE A 20 6.25 16.42 24.02
C ILE A 20 6.21 16.25 22.51
N ALA A 21 6.37 17.34 21.75
CA ALA A 21 6.38 17.28 20.28
C ALA A 21 7.49 16.38 19.74
N LEU A 22 8.67 16.39 20.38
CA LEU A 22 9.78 15.51 20.02
C LEU A 22 9.44 14.03 20.31
N ALA A 23 8.81 13.74 21.45
CA ALA A 23 8.38 12.39 21.80
C ALA A 23 7.30 11.87 20.83
N GLU A 24 6.32 12.69 20.47
CA GLU A 24 5.27 12.35 19.50
C GLU A 24 5.84 12.13 18.09
N ALA A 25 6.82 12.95 17.68
CA ALA A 25 7.51 12.77 16.40
C ALA A 25 8.29 11.45 16.36
N ALA A 26 9.02 11.12 17.43
CA ALA A 26 9.74 9.86 17.54
C ALA A 26 8.79 8.66 17.52
N SER A 27 7.69 8.73 18.28
CA SER A 27 6.64 7.71 18.30
C SER A 27 6.03 7.49 16.90
N SER A 28 5.75 8.59 16.18
CA SER A 28 5.22 8.55 14.80
C SER A 28 6.19 7.87 13.84
N VAL A 29 7.49 8.19 13.92
CA VAL A 29 8.52 7.54 13.08
C VAL A 29 8.60 6.05 13.34
N ILE A 30 8.58 5.63 14.62
CA ILE A 30 8.59 4.22 15.01
C ILE A 30 7.36 3.51 14.43
N TYR A 31 6.17 4.09 14.60
CA TYR A 31 4.94 3.52 14.07
C TYR A 31 4.97 3.37 12.53
N LEU A 32 5.45 4.39 11.81
CA LEU A 32 5.57 4.33 10.36
C LEU A 32 6.53 3.23 9.89
N GLN A 33 7.69 3.11 10.54
CA GLN A 33 8.73 2.17 10.15
C GLN A 33 8.42 0.72 10.54
N TYR A 34 7.86 0.50 11.73
CA TYR A 34 7.67 -0.85 12.29
C TYR A 34 6.26 -1.40 12.11
N VAL A 35 5.26 -0.55 11.86
CA VAL A 35 3.86 -1.01 11.72
C VAL A 35 3.35 -0.79 10.31
N GLN A 36 3.40 0.44 9.79
CA GLN A 36 2.83 0.71 8.47
C GLN A 36 3.63 0.07 7.34
N LYS A 37 4.96 0.28 7.32
CA LYS A 37 5.82 -0.23 6.25
C LYS A 37 5.75 -1.77 6.13
N PRO A 38 5.87 -2.58 7.20
CA PRO A 38 5.80 -4.03 7.07
C PRO A 38 4.43 -4.52 6.62
N ARG A 39 3.34 -3.89 7.08
CA ARG A 39 1.98 -4.23 6.63
C ARG A 39 1.80 -4.04 5.13
N VAL A 40 2.32 -2.93 4.58
CA VAL A 40 2.28 -2.67 3.13
C VAL A 40 3.03 -3.75 2.35
N VAL A 41 4.21 -4.15 2.82
CA VAL A 41 5.01 -5.21 2.19
C VAL A 41 4.28 -6.56 2.26
N GLN A 42 3.65 -6.89 3.39
CA GLN A 42 2.86 -8.11 3.55
C GLN A 42 1.66 -8.16 2.61
N LEU A 43 0.95 -7.03 2.44
CA LEU A 43 -0.16 -6.94 1.50
C LEU A 43 0.31 -7.17 0.06
N ALA A 44 1.43 -6.56 -0.34
CA ALA A 44 2.01 -6.79 -1.68
C ALA A 44 2.38 -8.26 -1.89
N ALA A 45 2.93 -8.92 -0.87
CA ALA A 45 3.24 -10.35 -0.93
C ALA A 45 2.00 -11.23 -1.07
N LEU A 46 0.93 -10.94 -0.30
CA LEU A 46 -0.34 -11.66 -0.41
C LEU A 46 -0.96 -11.48 -1.79
N THR A 47 -0.96 -10.26 -2.32
CA THR A 47 -1.50 -10.00 -3.66
C THR A 47 -0.69 -10.73 -4.74
N ALA A 48 0.64 -10.72 -4.67
CA ALA A 48 1.47 -11.49 -5.59
C ALA A 48 1.11 -12.98 -5.56
N LEU A 49 0.96 -13.56 -4.36
CA LEU A 49 0.55 -14.95 -4.18
C LEU A 49 -0.81 -15.24 -4.84
N TYR A 50 -1.80 -14.36 -4.68
CA TYR A 50 -3.10 -14.51 -5.34
C TYR A 50 -3.00 -14.44 -6.86
N VAL A 51 -2.20 -13.50 -7.40
CA VAL A 51 -1.98 -13.38 -8.85
C VAL A 51 -1.31 -14.63 -9.40
N ASP A 52 -0.29 -15.14 -8.72
CA ASP A 52 0.41 -16.36 -9.11
C ASP A 52 -0.49 -17.60 -9.02
N ALA A 53 -1.34 -17.70 -7.99
CA ALA A 53 -2.32 -18.77 -7.86
C ALA A 53 -3.33 -18.75 -9.03
N VAL A 54 -3.78 -17.56 -9.46
CA VAL A 54 -4.66 -17.40 -10.63
C VAL A 54 -3.91 -17.73 -11.92
N ARG A 55 -2.64 -17.33 -12.05
CA ARG A 55 -1.81 -17.68 -13.21
C ARG A 55 -1.58 -19.19 -13.31
N ALA A 56 -1.29 -19.84 -12.18
CA ALA A 56 -1.10 -21.27 -12.08
C ALA A 56 -2.41 -22.04 -12.38
N SER A 57 -3.55 -21.56 -11.89
CA SER A 57 -4.84 -22.20 -12.19
C SER A 57 -5.22 -22.15 -13.67
N LEU A 58 -4.76 -21.11 -14.38
CA LEU A 58 -4.93 -20.96 -15.82
C LEU A 58 -3.85 -21.69 -16.65
N SER A 59 -2.73 -22.06 -16.04
CA SER A 59 -1.64 -22.77 -16.72
C SER A 59 -2.10 -24.18 -17.16
N GLY A 60 -1.76 -24.57 -18.38
CA GLY A 60 -2.14 -25.88 -18.94
C GLY A 60 -3.59 -26.03 -19.41
N ARG A 61 -4.46 -25.02 -19.20
CA ARG A 61 -5.85 -25.04 -19.71
C ARG A 61 -5.94 -24.65 -21.18
N SER A 62 -6.84 -25.31 -21.91
CA SER A 62 -7.19 -24.93 -23.28
C SER A 62 -7.77 -23.51 -23.37
N SER A 63 -7.81 -22.92 -24.56
CA SER A 63 -8.35 -21.56 -24.75
C SER A 63 -9.83 -21.45 -24.35
N ALA A 64 -10.63 -22.50 -24.56
CA ALA A 64 -12.03 -22.56 -24.18
C ALA A 64 -12.21 -22.60 -22.65
N GLU A 65 -11.43 -23.44 -21.96
CA GLU A 65 -11.48 -23.54 -20.49
C GLU A 65 -10.99 -22.25 -19.81
N ARG A 66 -10.00 -21.59 -20.39
CA ARG A 66 -9.55 -20.26 -19.92
C ARG A 66 -10.65 -19.21 -20.08
N ALA A 67 -11.47 -19.28 -21.13
CA ALA A 67 -12.61 -18.39 -21.32
C ALA A 67 -13.69 -18.64 -20.27
N ALA A 68 -14.10 -19.89 -20.09
CA ALA A 68 -15.09 -20.26 -19.08
C ALA A 68 -14.68 -19.84 -17.66
N PHE A 69 -13.41 -20.06 -17.29
CA PHE A 69 -12.88 -19.62 -16.00
C PHE A 69 -12.91 -18.10 -15.84
N ARG A 70 -12.57 -17.33 -16.89
CA ARG A 70 -12.68 -15.86 -16.83
C ARG A 70 -14.12 -15.42 -16.60
N ASP A 71 -15.08 -16.04 -17.27
CA ASP A 71 -16.49 -15.68 -17.14
C ASP A 71 -17.02 -15.98 -15.74
N GLU A 72 -16.63 -17.11 -15.16
CA GLU A 72 -16.94 -17.48 -13.78
C GLU A 72 -16.35 -16.47 -12.76
N ILE A 73 -15.07 -16.11 -12.91
CA ILE A 73 -14.44 -15.14 -12.02
C ILE A 73 -15.06 -13.75 -12.18
N ASN A 74 -15.33 -13.32 -13.41
CA ASN A 74 -15.95 -12.03 -13.69
C ASN A 74 -17.38 -11.95 -13.14
N ALA A 75 -18.11 -13.07 -13.07
CA ALA A 75 -19.43 -13.13 -12.45
C ALA A 75 -19.40 -12.92 -10.92
N SER A 76 -18.28 -13.23 -10.25
CA SER A 76 -18.14 -13.02 -8.81
C SER A 76 -18.08 -11.54 -8.38
N GLN A 77 -17.88 -10.61 -9.33
CA GLN A 77 -17.76 -9.15 -9.14
C GLN A 77 -16.63 -8.68 -8.19
N ARG A 78 -15.83 -9.59 -7.61
CA ARG A 78 -14.72 -9.25 -6.70
C ARG A 78 -13.43 -8.93 -7.42
N VAL A 79 -13.17 -9.66 -8.52
CA VAL A 79 -11.99 -9.53 -9.35
C VAL A 79 -12.44 -9.57 -10.80
N ARG A 80 -11.83 -8.73 -11.64
CA ARG A 80 -12.10 -8.72 -13.08
C ARG A 80 -10.85 -9.18 -13.82
N LEU A 81 -10.94 -10.33 -14.49
CA LEU A 81 -9.90 -10.84 -15.37
C LEU A 81 -10.12 -10.24 -16.76
N LEU A 82 -9.18 -9.40 -17.18
CA LEU A 82 -9.19 -8.79 -18.50
C LEU A 82 -8.28 -9.57 -19.47
N PRO A 83 -8.66 -9.69 -20.75
CA PRO A 83 -7.72 -10.08 -21.80
C PRO A 83 -6.54 -9.10 -21.85
N GLU A 84 -5.36 -9.58 -22.25
CA GLU A 84 -4.16 -8.76 -22.39
C GLU A 84 -4.34 -7.61 -23.40
N THR A 85 -5.16 -7.83 -24.43
CA THR A 85 -5.49 -6.83 -25.45
C THR A 85 -6.57 -5.83 -25.02
N ALA A 86 -7.21 -6.03 -23.87
CA ALA A 86 -8.27 -5.14 -23.43
C ALA A 86 -7.71 -3.83 -22.87
N ALA A 87 -8.40 -2.73 -23.16
CA ALA A 87 -8.08 -1.44 -22.56
C ALA A 87 -8.23 -1.51 -21.03
N VAL A 88 -7.20 -1.07 -20.32
CA VAL A 88 -7.25 -0.95 -18.86
C VAL A 88 -8.24 0.16 -18.51
N PRO A 89 -9.28 -0.10 -17.71
CA PRO A 89 -10.22 0.94 -17.32
C PRO A 89 -9.48 2.03 -16.52
N PRO A 90 -9.84 3.32 -16.67
CA PRO A 90 -9.18 4.38 -15.92
C PRO A 90 -9.45 4.20 -14.43
N PHE A 91 -8.38 4.23 -13.62
CA PHE A 91 -8.48 4.27 -12.16
C PHE A 91 -7.50 5.30 -11.60
N THR A 92 -7.93 6.01 -10.55
CA THR A 92 -7.09 7.00 -9.87
C THR A 92 -6.26 6.30 -8.81
N VAL A 93 -4.94 6.33 -8.96
CA VAL A 93 -4.01 5.81 -7.93
C VAL A 93 -3.70 6.93 -6.93
N PRO A 94 -3.99 6.74 -5.63
CA PRO A 94 -3.64 7.74 -4.61
C PRO A 94 -2.12 7.94 -4.56
N LEU A 95 -1.68 9.20 -4.51
CA LEU A 95 -0.26 9.59 -4.51
C LEU A 95 0.40 9.49 -3.12
N SER A 96 0.22 8.37 -2.42
CA SER A 96 0.81 8.18 -1.08
C SER A 96 2.16 7.43 -1.13
N PRO A 97 3.09 7.69 -0.19
CA PRO A 97 4.33 6.91 -0.07
C PRO A 97 4.08 5.41 0.13
N ALA A 98 3.03 5.05 0.87
CA ALA A 98 2.64 3.67 1.12
C ALA A 98 2.18 2.97 -0.18
N VAL A 99 1.39 3.66 -1.02
CA VAL A 99 0.96 3.11 -2.32
C VAL A 99 2.15 2.92 -3.26
N ARG A 100 3.08 3.88 -3.30
CA ARG A 100 4.31 3.73 -4.10
C ARG A 100 5.15 2.54 -3.65
N LEU A 101 5.30 2.34 -2.33
CA LEU A 101 6.00 1.18 -1.79
C LEU A 101 5.28 -0.12 -2.16
N TYR A 102 3.96 -0.17 -1.97
CA TYR A 102 3.14 -1.32 -2.34
C TYR A 102 3.34 -1.72 -3.81
N VAL A 103 3.20 -0.76 -4.74
CA VAL A 103 3.34 -1.00 -6.18
C VAL A 103 4.74 -1.49 -6.53
N ARG A 104 5.78 -0.88 -5.93
CA ARG A 104 7.17 -1.30 -6.13
C ARG A 104 7.41 -2.74 -5.66
N GLU A 105 6.96 -3.08 -4.47
CA GLU A 105 7.11 -4.42 -3.88
C GLU A 105 6.32 -5.47 -4.67
N LEU A 106 5.13 -5.12 -5.15
CA LEU A 106 4.30 -5.99 -5.98
C LEU A 106 4.95 -6.25 -7.35
N ALA A 107 5.43 -5.20 -8.03
CA ALA A 107 6.13 -5.32 -9.32
C ALA A 107 7.37 -6.22 -9.20
N GLN A 108 8.19 -6.00 -8.16
CA GLN A 108 9.38 -6.82 -7.91
C GLN A 108 9.05 -8.31 -7.72
N ARG A 109 7.92 -8.65 -7.10
CA ARG A 109 7.50 -10.05 -6.90
C ARG A 109 6.91 -10.68 -8.15
N LEU A 110 6.19 -9.90 -8.94
CA LEU A 110 5.59 -10.37 -10.19
C LEU A 110 6.61 -10.46 -11.35
N GLY A 111 7.83 -9.95 -11.15
CA GLY A 111 8.90 -9.92 -12.16
C GLY A 111 8.65 -8.87 -13.26
N ALA A 112 7.94 -7.80 -12.93
CA ALA A 112 7.60 -6.69 -13.83
C ALA A 112 8.55 -5.49 -13.69
#